data_AF-A0A0C3H486-F1
#
_entry.id   AF-A0A0C3H486-F1
#
_cell.length_a   1.000
_cell.length_b   1.000
_cell.length_c   1.000
_cell.angle_alpha   90.00
_cell.angle_beta   90.00
_cell.angle_gamma   90.00
#
_symmetry.space_group_name_H-M   'P 1'
#
loop_
_entity.id
_entity.type
_entity.pdbx_description
1 polymer ?
#
loop_
_entity_poly.entity_id
_entity_poly.type
_entity_poly.pdbx_seq_one_letter_code
_entity_poly.pdbx_strand_id
1 'polypeptide(L)'
;PEILQSNLANTVLELKKLGIDDLVHFDLMDPPAPETLMRALEELNYLACLDNDGNLTALGKLASEFPLDPSLAVMLISSPEFYCSNKILSLTALLSVPQIFMRPASAKKRADEVKALFAHQDGDHLTMLNVYHAFKAADVQGDAKGWCHVHFLSLHALQSADNVRQQLKQIMEKSEIELVSTDFNDKNY
;
A
#
# COMPACT_ATOMS: atom_id res chain seq x y z
N PRO A 1 -14.09 -18.09 8.39
CA PRO A 1 -14.61 -17.14 7.38
C PRO A 1 -13.58 -16.04 7.11
N GLU A 2 -13.18 -15.80 5.85
CA GLU A 2 -12.21 -14.74 5.51
C GLU A 2 -12.68 -13.36 5.97
N ILE A 3 -14.00 -13.10 5.98
CA ILE A 3 -14.60 -11.86 6.49
C ILE A 3 -14.32 -11.57 7.98
N LEU A 4 -13.93 -12.58 8.76
CA LEU A 4 -13.51 -12.43 10.16
C LEU A 4 -11.98 -12.29 10.32
N GLN A 5 -11.22 -12.42 9.23
CA GLN A 5 -9.75 -12.36 9.21
C GLN A 5 -9.19 -11.24 8.32
N SER A 6 -10.02 -10.63 7.46
CA SER A 6 -9.68 -9.50 6.60
C SER A 6 -10.05 -8.15 7.23
N ASN A 7 -9.42 -7.08 6.73
CA ASN A 7 -9.83 -5.72 7.03
C ASN A 7 -11.25 -5.48 6.48
N LEU A 8 -12.23 -5.37 7.39
CA LEU A 8 -13.64 -5.21 7.02
C LEU A 8 -13.90 -3.90 6.26
N ALA A 9 -13.02 -2.90 6.36
CA ALA A 9 -13.15 -1.62 5.64
C ALA A 9 -13.19 -1.82 4.11
N ASN A 10 -12.39 -2.74 3.56
CA ASN A 10 -12.45 -3.08 2.14
C ASN A 10 -13.78 -3.71 1.75
N THR A 11 -14.24 -4.69 2.54
CA THR A 11 -15.53 -5.35 2.29
C THR A 11 -16.69 -4.36 2.38
N VAL A 12 -16.69 -3.46 3.37
CA VAL A 12 -17.71 -2.42 3.50
C VAL A 12 -17.71 -1.48 2.31
N LEU A 13 -16.53 -1.08 1.83
CA LEU A 13 -16.40 -0.22 0.66
C LEU A 13 -16.96 -0.90 -0.61
N GLU A 14 -16.67 -2.19 -0.80
CA GLU A 14 -17.22 -2.99 -1.89
C GLU A 14 -18.75 -3.16 -1.80
N LEU A 15 -19.29 -3.45 -0.61
CA LEU A 15 -20.74 -3.58 -0.40
C LEU A 15 -21.45 -2.25 -0.69
N LYS A 16 -20.87 -1.13 -0.26
CA LYS A 16 -21.38 0.22 -0.57
C LYS A 16 -21.32 0.52 -2.07
N LYS A 17 -20.26 0.08 -2.76
CA LYS A 17 -20.17 0.18 -4.23
C LYS A 17 -21.27 -0.61 -4.95
N LEU A 18 -21.70 -1.73 -4.39
CA LEU A 18 -22.81 -2.54 -4.90
C LEU A 18 -24.20 -1.95 -4.60
N GLY A 19 -24.28 -0.84 -3.85
CA GLY A 19 -25.55 -0.18 -3.52
C GLY A 19 -26.24 -0.78 -2.28
N ILE A 20 -25.50 -1.46 -1.41
CA ILE A 20 -26.03 -1.99 -0.15
C ILE A 20 -25.88 -0.91 0.92
N ASP A 21 -27.00 -0.30 1.30
CA ASP A 21 -26.99 0.79 2.28
C ASP A 21 -27.15 0.34 3.71
N ASP A 22 -28.01 -0.66 3.95
CA ASP A 22 -28.25 -1.22 5.28
C ASP A 22 -27.32 -2.41 5.53
N LEU A 23 -26.08 -2.10 5.89
CA LEU A 23 -25.06 -3.10 6.21
C LEU A 23 -25.31 -3.80 7.55
N VAL A 24 -26.09 -3.20 8.45
CA VAL A 24 -26.38 -3.74 9.79
C VAL A 24 -27.37 -4.89 9.70
N HIS A 25 -28.37 -4.78 8.82
CA HIS A 25 -29.36 -5.83 8.58
C HIS A 25 -29.08 -6.64 7.31
N PHE A 26 -27.92 -6.45 6.68
CA PHE A 26 -27.54 -7.23 5.52
C PHE A 26 -27.36 -8.70 5.90
N ASP A 27 -28.02 -9.60 5.16
CA ASP A 27 -28.08 -11.03 5.45
C ASP A 27 -26.78 -11.74 5.05
N LEU A 28 -25.71 -11.47 5.82
CA LEU A 28 -24.45 -12.20 5.73
C LEU A 28 -24.64 -13.59 6.34
N MET A 29 -24.14 -14.63 5.68
CA MET A 29 -24.20 -16.00 6.22
C MET A 29 -23.55 -16.14 7.60
N ASP A 30 -22.49 -15.36 7.84
CA ASP A 30 -21.85 -15.20 9.16
C ASP A 30 -21.57 -13.69 9.36
N PRO A 31 -22.48 -12.91 9.99
CA PRO A 31 -22.29 -11.49 10.15
C PRO A 31 -21.16 -11.18 11.14
N PRO A 32 -20.32 -10.16 10.88
CA PRO A 32 -19.35 -9.70 11.85
C PRO A 32 -20.04 -9.05 13.06
N ALA A 33 -19.32 -8.90 14.16
CA ALA A 33 -19.83 -8.16 15.32
C ALA A 33 -20.22 -6.72 14.92
N PRO A 34 -21.37 -6.18 15.40
CA PRO A 34 -21.82 -4.84 15.06
C PRO A 34 -20.77 -3.76 15.30
N GLU A 35 -19.97 -3.90 16.37
CA GLU A 35 -18.89 -2.97 16.72
C GLU A 35 -17.78 -2.95 15.65
N THR A 36 -17.46 -4.10 15.06
CA THR A 36 -16.46 -4.20 13.99
C THR A 36 -16.94 -3.50 12.72
N LEU A 37 -18.23 -3.66 12.38
CA LEU A 37 -18.85 -2.98 11.25
C LEU A 37 -18.88 -1.47 11.47
N MET A 38 -19.28 -1.01 12.66
CA MET A 38 -19.26 0.41 13.03
C MET A 38 -17.86 1.00 12.91
N ARG A 39 -16.83 0.30 13.39
CA ARG A 39 -15.43 0.77 13.28
C ARG A 39 -14.99 0.92 11.82
N ALA A 40 -15.36 -0.03 10.95
CA ALA A 40 -15.04 0.04 9.53
C ALA A 40 -15.75 1.22 8.84
N LEU A 41 -17.02 1.47 9.17
CA LEU A 41 -17.76 2.64 8.69
C LEU A 41 -17.14 3.95 9.17
N GLU A 42 -16.76 4.02 10.45
CA GLU A 42 -16.11 5.18 11.04
C GLU A 42 -14.76 5.48 10.37
N GLU A 43 -13.94 4.45 10.15
CA GLU A 43 -12.67 4.56 9.44
C GLU A 43 -12.85 5.09 8.01
N LEU A 44 -13.80 4.53 7.25
CA LEU A 44 -14.09 4.97 5.90
C LEU A 44 -14.65 6.40 5.84
N ASN A 45 -15.41 6.82 6.85
CA ASN A 45 -15.86 8.21 6.98
C ASN A 45 -14.68 9.15 7.27
N TYR A 46 -13.76 8.79 8.17
CA TYR A 46 -12.55 9.59 8.43
C TYR A 46 -11.63 9.69 7.21
N LEU A 47 -11.56 8.64 6.38
CA LEU A 47 -10.85 8.65 5.11
C LEU A 47 -11.60 9.41 3.99
N ALA A 48 -12.76 9.99 4.28
CA ALA A 48 -13.66 10.64 3.32
C ALA A 48 -14.10 9.75 2.16
N CYS A 49 -14.03 8.42 2.33
CA CYS A 49 -14.60 7.44 1.40
C CYS A 49 -16.14 7.37 1.53
N LEU A 50 -16.65 7.65 2.73
CA LEU A 50 -18.08 7.83 3.01
C LEU A 50 -18.34 9.27 3.45
N ASP A 51 -19.54 9.77 3.18
CA ASP A 51 -20.03 11.02 3.77
C ASP A 51 -20.68 10.78 5.15
N ASN A 52 -21.08 11.86 5.83
CA ASN A 52 -21.71 11.80 7.16
C ASN A 52 -23.06 11.06 7.17
N ASP A 53 -23.70 10.92 6.01
CA ASP A 53 -24.95 10.17 5.84
C ASP A 53 -24.68 8.69 5.50
N GLY A 54 -23.40 8.29 5.38
CA GLY A 54 -22.96 6.94 5.08
C GLY A 54 -23.01 6.57 3.60
N ASN A 55 -23.12 7.55 2.70
CA ASN A 55 -23.11 7.32 1.26
C ASN A 55 -21.68 7.32 0.70
N LEU A 56 -21.48 6.60 -0.40
CA LEU A 56 -20.20 6.48 -1.06
C LEU A 56 -19.81 7.77 -1.82
N THR A 57 -18.70 8.39 -1.43
CA THR A 57 -18.19 9.62 -2.06
C THR A 57 -17.50 9.32 -3.40
N ALA A 58 -17.13 10.37 -4.15
CA ALA A 58 -16.31 10.20 -5.35
C ALA A 58 -14.93 9.60 -5.04
N LEU A 59 -14.32 10.00 -3.92
CA LEU A 59 -13.08 9.42 -3.42
C LEU A 59 -13.26 7.95 -3.05
N GLY A 60 -14.34 7.59 -2.35
CA GLY A 60 -14.66 6.21 -2.00
C GLY A 60 -14.89 5.32 -3.22
N LYS A 61 -15.59 5.83 -4.25
CA LYS A 61 -15.76 5.14 -5.53
C LYS A 61 -14.41 4.86 -6.18
N LEU A 62 -13.52 5.85 -6.23
CA LEU A 62 -12.20 5.68 -6.81
C LEU A 62 -11.32 4.74 -5.99
N ALA A 63 -11.32 4.85 -4.66
CA ALA A 63 -10.60 3.96 -3.76
C ALA A 63 -11.03 2.50 -3.92
N SER A 64 -12.32 2.25 -4.18
CA SER A 64 -12.87 0.91 -4.41
C SER A 64 -12.43 0.24 -5.72
N GLU A 65 -11.71 0.94 -6.60
CA GLU A 65 -11.10 0.34 -7.80
C GLU A 65 -9.72 -0.26 -7.51
N PHE A 66 -9.10 0.09 -6.38
CA PHE A 66 -7.77 -0.38 -6.01
C PHE A 66 -7.85 -1.64 -5.16
N PRO A 67 -7.08 -2.70 -5.46
CA PRO A 67 -7.00 -3.91 -4.63
C PRO A 67 -6.07 -3.68 -3.44
N LEU A 68 -6.38 -2.66 -2.63
CA LEU A 68 -5.58 -2.17 -1.50
C LEU A 68 -6.48 -1.93 -0.30
N ASP A 69 -5.90 -1.81 0.89
CA ASP A 69 -6.60 -1.22 2.03
C ASP A 69 -7.05 0.22 1.70
N PRO A 70 -8.20 0.69 2.21
CA PRO A 70 -8.77 1.97 1.79
C PRO A 70 -7.84 3.14 2.13
N SER A 71 -7.12 3.05 3.25
CA SER A 71 -6.12 4.03 3.67
C SER A 71 -4.96 4.15 2.68
N LEU A 72 -4.46 3.03 2.14
CA LEU A 72 -3.41 3.00 1.13
C LEU A 72 -3.93 3.48 -0.23
N ALA A 73 -5.16 3.14 -0.59
CA ALA A 73 -5.80 3.62 -1.81
C ALA A 73 -5.96 5.15 -1.77
N VAL A 74 -6.49 5.71 -0.68
CA VAL A 74 -6.62 7.17 -0.49
C VAL A 74 -5.25 7.84 -0.53
N MET A 75 -4.24 7.29 0.16
CA MET A 75 -2.88 7.81 0.11
C MET A 75 -2.34 7.87 -1.34
N LEU A 76 -2.58 6.82 -2.13
CA LEU A 76 -2.13 6.76 -3.53
C LEU A 76 -2.90 7.76 -4.41
N ILE A 77 -4.21 7.89 -4.22
CA ILE A 77 -5.07 8.81 -4.98
C ILE A 77 -4.70 10.28 -4.72
N SER A 78 -4.45 10.65 -3.47
CA SER A 78 -4.10 12.03 -3.08
C SER A 78 -2.63 12.38 -3.36
N SER A 79 -1.77 11.39 -3.63
CA SER A 79 -0.33 11.60 -3.80
C SER A 79 0.10 12.60 -4.90
N PRO A 80 -0.65 12.84 -5.99
CA PRO A 80 -0.29 13.87 -6.97
C PRO A 80 -0.31 15.29 -6.39
N GLU A 81 -1.19 15.57 -5.42
CA GLU A 81 -1.26 16.86 -4.72
C GLU A 81 0.01 17.17 -3.93
N PHE A 82 0.79 16.13 -3.62
CA PHE A 82 2.08 16.21 -2.92
C PHE A 82 3.28 16.02 -3.87
N TYR A 83 3.08 16.04 -5.18
CA TYR A 83 4.13 15.95 -6.20
C TYR A 83 5.00 14.67 -6.13
N CYS A 84 4.55 13.62 -5.44
CA CYS A 84 5.36 12.44 -5.15
C CYS A 84 4.69 11.10 -5.48
N SER A 85 3.71 11.10 -6.40
CA SER A 85 2.90 9.91 -6.68
C SER A 85 3.68 8.69 -7.16
N ASN A 86 4.80 8.85 -7.88
CA ASN A 86 5.67 7.70 -8.23
C ASN A 86 6.36 7.05 -7.01
N LYS A 87 6.72 7.84 -6.00
CA LYS A 87 7.32 7.33 -4.76
C LYS A 87 6.24 6.65 -3.93
N ILE A 88 5.07 7.28 -3.80
CA ILE A 88 3.93 6.70 -3.09
C ILE A 88 3.47 5.41 -3.76
N LEU A 89 3.40 5.34 -5.08
CA LEU A 89 3.12 4.11 -5.83
C LEU A 89 4.08 2.96 -5.46
N SER A 90 5.37 3.27 -5.37
CA SER A 90 6.39 2.28 -4.99
C SER A 90 6.25 1.87 -3.51
N LEU A 91 6.01 2.85 -2.62
CA LEU A 91 5.83 2.61 -1.20
C LEU A 91 4.59 1.76 -0.91
N THR A 92 3.45 2.12 -1.50
CA THR A 92 2.19 1.36 -1.38
C THR A 92 2.40 -0.08 -1.81
N ALA A 93 3.06 -0.32 -2.94
CA ALA A 93 3.34 -1.67 -3.40
C ALA A 93 4.24 -2.48 -2.44
N LEU A 94 5.21 -1.83 -1.78
CA LEU A 94 6.06 -2.46 -0.77
C LEU A 94 5.32 -2.74 0.55
N LEU A 95 4.35 -1.90 0.91
CA LEU A 95 3.50 -2.09 2.10
C LEU A 95 2.46 -3.20 1.89
N SER A 96 2.06 -3.46 0.65
CA SER A 96 1.10 -4.53 0.29
C SER A 96 1.71 -5.93 0.22
N VAL A 97 3.02 -6.09 0.43
CA VAL A 97 3.69 -7.39 0.42
C VAL A 97 4.22 -7.76 1.81
N PRO A 98 4.52 -9.05 2.07
CA PRO A 98 5.22 -9.44 3.28
C PRO A 98 6.56 -8.72 3.44
N GLN A 99 7.05 -8.67 4.68
CA GLN A 99 8.27 -7.94 5.04
C GLN A 99 9.45 -8.25 4.10
N ILE A 100 10.01 -7.19 3.48
CA ILE A 100 11.13 -7.30 2.54
C ILE A 100 12.47 -7.56 3.23
N PHE A 101 12.62 -7.13 4.48
CA PHE A 101 13.86 -7.29 5.27
C PHE A 101 13.88 -8.66 5.95
N MET A 102 14.96 -9.41 5.74
CA MET A 102 15.18 -10.69 6.38
C MET A 102 16.14 -10.52 7.56
N ARG A 103 15.78 -11.07 8.73
CA ARG A 103 16.60 -10.99 9.94
C ARG A 103 16.82 -12.37 10.58
N PRO A 104 17.62 -13.26 9.94
CA PRO A 104 17.87 -14.60 10.45
C PRO A 104 18.62 -14.57 11.78
N ALA A 105 18.30 -15.49 12.69
CA ALA A 105 18.85 -15.49 14.05
C ALA A 105 20.38 -15.63 14.10
N SER A 106 20.96 -16.38 13.15
CA SER A 106 22.40 -16.62 13.03
C SER A 106 23.20 -15.41 12.52
N ALA A 107 22.55 -14.46 11.84
CA ALA A 107 23.23 -13.33 11.19
C ALA A 107 22.56 -11.98 11.49
N LYS A 108 21.86 -11.85 12.62
CA LYS A 108 21.12 -10.62 13.01
C LYS A 108 21.99 -9.36 12.90
N LYS A 109 23.21 -9.39 13.47
CA LYS A 109 24.13 -8.24 13.46
C LYS A 109 24.46 -7.79 12.04
N ARG A 110 24.76 -8.74 11.15
CA ARG A 110 25.11 -8.44 9.75
C ARG A 110 23.89 -7.92 8.97
N ALA A 111 22.70 -8.48 9.21
CA ALA A 111 21.47 -7.99 8.61
C ALA A 111 21.17 -6.54 9.04
N ASP A 112 21.38 -6.23 10.33
CA ASP A 112 21.17 -4.88 10.86
C ASP A 112 22.20 -3.89 10.27
N GLU A 113 23.47 -4.29 10.13
CA GLU A 113 24.52 -3.49 9.48
C GLU A 113 24.22 -3.21 8.01
N VAL A 114 23.73 -4.19 7.25
CA VAL A 114 23.37 -3.99 5.84
C VAL A 114 22.09 -3.17 5.70
N LYS A 115 21.08 -3.37 6.57
CA LYS A 115 19.89 -2.51 6.59
C LYS A 115 20.25 -1.05 6.83
N ALA A 116 21.25 -0.78 7.69
CA ALA A 116 21.72 0.57 7.97
C ALA A 116 22.31 1.29 6.74
N LEU A 117 22.79 0.56 5.73
CA LEU A 117 23.27 1.16 4.46
C LEU A 117 22.15 1.84 3.66
N PHE A 118 20.91 1.39 3.83
CA PHE A 118 19.74 1.96 3.16
C PHE A 118 18.95 2.93 4.05
N ALA A 119 19.34 3.04 5.33
CA ALA A 119 18.58 3.78 6.33
C ALA A 119 18.49 5.27 5.97
N HIS A 120 17.27 5.77 5.94
CA HIS A 120 16.98 7.18 5.84
C HIS A 120 16.74 7.76 7.23
N GLN A 121 17.33 8.92 7.52
CA GLN A 121 17.24 9.54 8.86
C GLN A 121 15.79 9.92 9.21
N ASP A 122 15.02 10.33 8.20
CA ASP A 122 13.64 10.80 8.37
C ASP A 122 12.58 9.68 8.39
N GLY A 123 12.95 8.40 8.21
CA GLY A 123 12.01 7.30 8.49
C GLY A 123 12.21 5.98 7.75
N ASP A 124 11.49 4.96 8.25
CA ASP A 124 11.52 3.59 7.71
C ASP A 124 10.87 3.47 6.32
N HIS A 125 9.81 4.24 6.02
CA HIS A 125 9.19 4.23 4.70
C HIS A 125 10.15 4.70 3.59
N LEU A 126 10.95 5.74 3.88
CA LEU A 126 11.99 6.22 2.98
C LEU A 126 13.12 5.18 2.85
N THR A 127 13.45 4.48 3.94
CA THR A 127 14.39 3.34 3.90
C THR A 127 13.90 2.22 2.98
N MET A 128 12.59 1.89 3.01
CA MET A 128 11.99 0.92 2.09
C MET A 128 12.09 1.38 0.62
N LEU A 129 11.86 2.67 0.36
CA LEU A 129 12.00 3.25 -0.98
C LEU A 129 13.45 3.18 -1.49
N ASN A 130 14.43 3.49 -0.63
CA ASN A 130 15.85 3.38 -0.98
C ASN A 130 16.21 1.96 -1.42
N VAL A 131 15.73 0.95 -0.67
CA VAL A 131 15.92 -0.47 -1.02
C VAL A 131 15.31 -0.80 -2.37
N TYR A 132 14.07 -0.36 -2.63
CA TYR A 132 13.41 -0.65 -3.90
C TYR A 132 14.11 0.02 -5.08
N HIS A 133 14.55 1.27 -4.94
CA HIS A 133 15.35 1.94 -5.97
C HIS A 133 16.68 1.22 -6.24
N ALA A 134 17.39 0.80 -5.19
CA ALA A 134 18.62 0.04 -5.33
C ALA A 134 18.37 -1.31 -6.01
N PHE A 135 17.28 -2.00 -5.66
CA PHE A 135 16.88 -3.26 -6.29
C PHE A 135 16.59 -3.09 -7.79
N LYS A 136 15.96 -1.98 -8.20
CA LYS A 136 15.62 -1.70 -9.60
C LYS A 136 16.78 -1.18 -10.44
N ALA A 137 17.95 -0.91 -9.85
CA ALA A 137 19.12 -0.46 -10.59
C ALA A 137 19.60 -1.51 -11.60
N ALA A 138 20.06 -1.05 -12.77
CA ALA A 138 20.34 -1.92 -13.92
C ALA A 138 21.46 -2.95 -13.68
N ASP A 139 22.43 -2.58 -12.85
CA ASP A 139 23.52 -3.41 -12.36
C ASP A 139 23.03 -4.55 -11.44
N VAL A 140 22.00 -4.29 -10.63
CA VAL A 140 21.40 -5.28 -9.73
C VAL A 140 20.52 -6.28 -10.48
N GLN A 141 19.84 -5.86 -11.55
CA GLN A 141 18.93 -6.73 -12.30
C GLN A 141 19.64 -7.93 -12.96
N GLY A 142 20.95 -7.84 -13.23
CA GLY A 142 21.74 -8.96 -13.77
C GLY A 142 21.97 -10.12 -12.80
N ASP A 143 22.03 -9.85 -11.48
CA ASP A 143 22.13 -10.85 -10.41
C ASP A 143 21.30 -10.43 -9.19
N ALA A 144 20.00 -10.25 -9.40
CA ALA A 144 19.09 -9.81 -8.36
C ALA A 144 19.04 -10.79 -7.17
N LYS A 145 19.23 -12.09 -7.44
CA LYS A 145 19.22 -13.14 -6.41
C LYS A 145 20.47 -13.05 -5.52
N GLY A 146 21.66 -12.92 -6.10
CA GLY A 146 22.89 -12.73 -5.35
C GLY A 146 22.87 -11.43 -4.54
N TRP A 147 22.40 -10.35 -5.16
CA TRP A 147 22.29 -9.05 -4.49
C TRP A 147 21.35 -9.10 -3.29
N CYS A 148 20.13 -9.65 -3.44
CA CYS A 148 19.19 -9.81 -2.34
C CYS A 148 19.74 -10.69 -1.21
N HIS A 149 20.49 -11.75 -1.55
CA HIS A 149 21.11 -12.61 -0.55
C HIS A 149 22.16 -11.87 0.28
N VAL A 150 23.04 -11.10 -0.36
CA VAL A 150 24.07 -10.28 0.30
C VAL A 150 23.45 -9.21 1.18
N HIS A 151 22.31 -8.63 0.75
CA HIS A 151 21.65 -7.53 1.45
C HIS A 151 20.58 -7.96 2.45
N PHE A 152 20.39 -9.26 2.68
CA PHE A 152 19.34 -9.79 3.55
C PHE A 152 17.94 -9.31 3.16
N LEU A 153 17.65 -9.31 1.86
CA LEU A 153 16.35 -8.93 1.31
C LEU A 153 15.62 -10.12 0.68
N SER A 154 14.30 -10.14 0.83
CA SER A 154 13.47 -11.17 0.21
C SER A 154 13.24 -10.85 -1.26
N LEU A 155 13.92 -11.61 -2.15
CA LEU A 155 13.72 -11.50 -3.60
C LEU A 155 12.25 -11.71 -3.98
N HIS A 156 11.60 -12.70 -3.38
CA HIS A 156 10.19 -13.00 -3.66
C HIS A 156 9.29 -11.81 -3.30
N ALA A 157 9.47 -11.21 -2.12
CA ALA A 157 8.67 -10.06 -1.71
C ALA A 157 8.91 -8.84 -2.61
N LEU A 158 10.17 -8.57 -2.99
CA LEU A 158 10.50 -7.47 -3.90
C LEU A 158 9.92 -7.68 -5.31
N GLN A 159 9.94 -8.89 -5.84
CA GLN A 159 9.32 -9.23 -7.13
C GLN A 159 7.79 -9.12 -7.06
N SER A 160 7.18 -9.59 -5.97
CA SER A 160 5.74 -9.39 -5.73
C SER A 160 5.38 -7.91 -5.67
N ALA A 161 6.19 -7.08 -4.99
CA ALA A 161 5.97 -5.64 -4.91
C ALA A 161 6.08 -4.99 -6.29
N ASP A 162 7.04 -5.41 -7.13
CA ASP A 162 7.16 -4.90 -8.49
C ASP A 162 5.92 -5.21 -9.35
N ASN A 163 5.37 -6.41 -9.21
CA ASN A 163 4.14 -6.81 -9.90
C ASN A 163 2.93 -5.99 -9.42
N VAL A 164 2.76 -5.84 -8.10
CA VAL A 164 1.70 -5.00 -7.51
C VAL A 164 1.84 -3.57 -8.01
N ARG A 165 3.05 -3.01 -8.01
CA ARG A 165 3.31 -1.65 -8.50
C ARG A 165 2.88 -1.47 -9.96
N GLN A 166 3.14 -2.45 -10.83
CA GLN A 166 2.72 -2.39 -12.23
C GLN A 166 1.19 -2.42 -12.37
N GLN A 167 0.49 -3.25 -11.59
CA GLN A 167 -0.96 -3.30 -11.59
C GLN A 167 -1.57 -1.98 -11.10
N LEU A 168 -1.07 -1.46 -9.99
CA LEU A 168 -1.52 -0.18 -9.44
C LEU A 168 -1.29 0.98 -10.42
N LYS A 169 -0.15 0.99 -11.12
CA LYS A 169 0.15 1.98 -12.17
C LYS A 169 -0.91 1.97 -13.28
N GLN A 170 -1.31 0.79 -13.74
CA GLN A 170 -2.35 0.66 -14.77
C GLN A 170 -3.70 1.20 -14.29
N ILE A 171 -4.06 0.95 -13.02
CA ILE A 171 -5.30 1.48 -12.43
C ILE A 171 -5.24 3.00 -12.31
N MET A 172 -4.09 3.56 -11.88
CA MET A 172 -3.88 5.01 -11.82
C MET A 172 -4.02 5.65 -13.20
N GLU A 173 -3.37 5.09 -14.22
CA GLU A 173 -3.46 5.59 -15.60
C GLU A 173 -4.89 5.53 -16.14
N LYS A 174 -5.63 4.43 -15.88
CA LYS A 174 -7.04 4.27 -16.27
C LYS A 174 -7.96 5.26 -15.56
N SER A 175 -7.62 5.62 -14.33
CA SER A 175 -8.40 6.53 -13.49
C SER A 175 -7.92 7.99 -13.59
N GLU A 176 -7.07 8.29 -14.57
CA GLU A 176 -6.52 9.63 -14.85
C GLU A 176 -5.77 10.26 -13.66
N ILE A 177 -5.15 9.43 -12.82
CA ILE A 177 -4.32 9.89 -11.69
C ILE A 177 -2.90 10.13 -12.17
N GLU A 178 -2.39 11.35 -11.98
CA GLU A 178 -1.07 11.75 -12.48
C GLU A 178 0.09 11.03 -11.78
N LEU A 179 1.08 10.62 -12.59
CA LEU A 179 2.35 10.06 -12.12
C LEU A 179 3.44 11.12 -12.13
N VAL A 180 3.61 11.80 -11.01
CA VAL A 180 4.53 12.92 -10.81
C VAL A 180 5.70 12.52 -9.92
N SER A 181 6.83 13.17 -10.15
CA SER A 181 8.03 13.08 -9.31
C SER A 181 8.71 14.42 -9.27
N THR A 182 8.80 15.00 -8.08
CA THR A 182 9.75 16.08 -7.82
C THR A 182 11.17 15.57 -8.04
N ASP A 183 11.99 16.39 -8.70
CA ASP A 183 13.42 16.12 -8.86
C ASP A 183 14.07 15.97 -7.48
N PHE A 184 15.01 15.04 -7.34
CA PHE A 184 15.75 14.84 -6.10
C PHE A 184 16.54 16.09 -5.68
N ASN A 185 16.85 16.97 -6.64
CA ASN A 185 17.58 18.23 -6.40
C ASN A 185 16.68 19.44 -6.16
N ASP A 186 15.34 19.28 -6.13
CA ASP A 186 14.44 20.39 -5.87
C ASP A 186 14.59 20.88 -4.42
N LYS A 187 14.58 22.19 -4.20
CA LYS A 187 14.65 22.79 -2.86
C LYS A 187 13.42 22.49 -2.01
N ASN A 188 12.33 22.08 -2.67
CA ASN A 188 11.08 21.66 -2.03
C ASN A 188 10.97 20.14 -1.83
N TYR A 189 12.07 19.40 -2.06
CA TYR A 189 12.18 17.97 -1.73
C TYR A 189 12.26 17.77 -0.21
#